data_AF-A0A4R1L7I6-F1
#
_entry.id   AF-A0A4R1L7I6-F1
#
_cell.length_a   1.000
_cell.length_b   1.000
_cell.length_c   1.000
_cell.angle_alpha   90.00
_cell.angle_beta   90.00
_cell.angle_gamma   90.00
#
_symmetry.space_group_name_H-M   'P 1'
#
loop_
_entity.id
_entity.type
_entity.pdbx_description
1 polymer ?
#
loop_
_entity_poly.entity_id
_entity_poly.type
_entity_poly.pdbx_seq_one_letter_code
_entity_poly.pdbx_strand_id
1 'polypeptide(L)' 'MANFEDSLKQLEMVVAQLERGDLPLEDSIRLFEEGMKLSATCKEQLDQAEGKVQMLVKQRDGSMKTEVFPPQK' A
#
# COMPACT_ATOMS: atom_id res chain seq x y z
N MET A 1 5.71 -4.89 -11.65
CA MET A 1 5.34 -4.50 -10.28
C MET A 1 5.62 -3.02 -10.17
N ALA A 2 4.60 -2.18 -9.98
CA ALA A 2 4.84 -0.78 -9.65
C ALA A 2 5.57 -0.74 -8.29
N ASN A 3 6.69 -0.02 -8.20
CA ASN A 3 7.35 0.19 -6.92
C ASN A 3 6.51 1.19 -6.09
N PHE A 4 6.75 1.25 -4.77
CA PHE A 4 5.98 2.12 -3.89
C PHE A 4 6.19 3.60 -4.23
N GLU A 5 7.42 3.95 -4.57
CA GLU A 5 7.85 5.30 -4.90
C GLU A 5 7.14 5.87 -6.14
N ASP A 6 6.89 5.02 -7.14
CA ASP A 6 6.19 5.34 -8.38
C ASP A 6 4.71 5.59 -8.08
N SER A 7 4.07 4.70 -7.31
CA SER A 7 2.67 4.86 -6.90
C SER A 7 2.48 6.12 -6.06
N LEU A 8 3.41 6.42 -5.15
CA LEU A 8 3.40 7.63 -4.35
C LEU A 8 3.57 8.88 -5.23
N LYS A 9 4.53 8.86 -6.16
CA LYS A 9 4.77 9.98 -7.07
C LYS A 9 3.56 10.26 -7.97
N GLN A 10 2.89 9.23 -8.47
CA GLN A 10 1.64 9.41 -9.23
C GLN A 10 0.54 10.03 -8.35
N LEU A 11 0.41 9.58 -7.10
CA LEU A 11 -0.57 10.14 -6.16
C LEU A 11 -0.29 11.63 -5.89
N GLU A 12 0.96 12.01 -5.66
CA GLU A 12 1.38 13.40 -5.47
C GLU A 12 1.03 14.26 -6.70
N MET A 13 1.25 13.73 -7.91
CA MET A 13 0.87 14.43 -9.14
C MET A 13 -0.64 14.62 -9.29
N VAL A 14 -1.44 13.63 -8.89
CA VAL A 14 -2.91 13.72 -8.89
C VAL A 14 -3.38 14.77 -7.88
N VAL A 15 -2.86 14.74 -6.65
CA VAL A 15 -3.17 15.73 -5.60
C VAL A 15 -2.82 17.13 -6.07
N ALA A 16 -1.61 17.32 -6.61
CA ALA A 16 -1.19 18.63 -7.12
C ALA A 16 -2.03 19.14 -8.30
N GLN A 17 -2.67 18.26 -9.08
CA GLN A 17 -3.63 18.65 -10.12
C GLN A 17 -4.98 19.05 -9.51
N LEU A 18 -5.48 18.30 -8.53
CA LEU A 18 -6.73 18.63 -7.83
C LEU A 18 -6.62 19.95 -7.06
N GLU A 19 -5.47 20.24 -6.44
CA GLU A 19 -5.24 21.46 -5.67
C GLU A 19 -5.16 22.73 -6.53
N ARG A 20 -4.85 22.63 -7.83
CA ARG A 20 -4.86 23.79 -8.73
C ARG A 20 -6.26 24.36 -8.93
N GLY A 21 -7.29 23.52 -8.86
CA GLY A 21 -8.68 23.96 -8.91
C GLY A 21 -9.15 24.53 -10.26
N ASP A 22 -8.37 24.38 -11.32
CA ASP A 22 -8.65 24.87 -12.68
C ASP A 22 -9.25 23.79 -13.60
N LEU A 23 -9.61 22.64 -13.03
CA LEU A 23 -10.12 21.48 -13.76
C LEU A 23 -11.65 21.48 -13.89
N PRO A 24 -12.19 21.02 -15.03
CA PRO A 24 -13.61 20.69 -15.14
C PRO A 24 -14.05 19.69 -14.06
N LEU A 25 -15.34 19.73 -13.70
CA LEU A 25 -15.91 18.84 -12.68
C LEU A 25 -15.69 17.35 -13.01
N GLU A 26 -15.91 16.96 -14.26
CA GLU A 26 -15.74 15.56 -14.71
C GLU A 26 -14.29 15.09 -14.55
N ASP A 27 -13.32 15.94 -14.92
CA ASP A 27 -11.90 15.63 -14.73
C ASP A 27 -11.50 15.59 -13.25
N SER A 28 -12.07 16.47 -12.43
CA SER A 28 -11.85 16.46 -10.98
C SER A 28 -12.34 15.16 -10.34
N ILE A 29 -13.50 14.65 -10.77
CA ILE A 29 -14.04 13.36 -10.31
C ILE A 29 -13.12 12.21 -10.77
N ARG A 30 -12.70 12.21 -12.04
CA ARG A 30 -11.80 11.17 -12.57
C ARG A 30 -10.47 11.13 -11.83
N LEU A 31 -9.83 12.28 -11.60
CA LEU A 31 -8.59 12.37 -10.84
C LEU A 31 -8.78 11.96 -9.38
N PHE A 32 -9.91 12.30 -8.77
CA PHE A 32 -10.21 11.86 -7.41
C PHE A 32 -10.29 10.32 -7.32
N GLU A 33 -11.00 9.67 -8.25
CA GLU A 33 -11.06 8.21 -8.30
C GLU A 33 -9.68 7.57 -8.51
N GLU A 34 -8.85 8.16 -9.38
CA GLU A 34 -7.48 7.72 -9.60
C GLU A 34 -6.62 7.86 -8.34
N GLY A 35 -6.70 9.01 -7.67
CA GLY A 35 -6.01 9.26 -6.39
C GLY A 35 -6.43 8.28 -5.31
N MET A 36 -7.72 7.93 -5.22
CA MET A 36 -8.21 6.92 -4.30
C MET A 36 -7.62 5.54 -4.58
N LYS A 37 -7.51 5.13 -5.85
CA LYS A 37 -6.88 3.86 -6.24
C LYS A 37 -5.39 3.84 -5.89
N LEU A 38 -4.66 4.91 -6.22
CA LEU A 38 -3.24 5.03 -5.92
C LEU A 38 -2.97 5.01 -4.40
N SER A 39 -3.80 5.70 -3.63
CA SER A 39 -3.74 5.69 -2.15
C SER A 39 -3.95 4.28 -1.58
N ALA A 40 -4.94 3.54 -2.10
CA ALA A 40 -5.17 2.17 -1.69
C ALA A 40 -3.97 1.25 -2.03
N THR A 41 -3.37 1.42 -3.21
CA THR A 41 -2.16 0.68 -3.61
C THR A 41 -0.97 0.99 -2.70
N CYS A 42 -0.73 2.27 -2.39
CA CYS A 42 0.36 2.67 -1.48
C CYS A 42 0.17 2.04 -0.10
N LYS A 43 -1.08 2.04 0.41
CA LYS A 43 -1.40 1.40 1.69
C LYS A 43 -1.12 -0.09 1.67
N GLU A 44 -1.57 -0.80 0.64
CA GLU A 44 -1.32 -2.24 0.51
C GLU A 44 0.18 -2.57 0.51
N GLN A 45 0.99 -1.78 -0.20
CA GLN A 45 2.44 -1.96 -0.23
C GLN A 45 3.07 -1.73 1.15
N LEU A 46 2.62 -0.71 1.90
CA LEU A 46 3.06 -0.46 3.27
C LEU A 46 2.66 -1.59 4.21
N ASP A 47 1.41 -2.06 4.14
CA ASP A 47 0.91 -3.17 4.96
C ASP A 47 1.74 -4.45 4.70
N GLN A 48 2.08 -4.73 3.44
CA GLN A 48 2.97 -5.85 3.09
C GLN A 48 4.39 -5.68 3.64
N ALA A 49 4.94 -4.47 3.59
CA ALA A 49 6.26 -4.17 4.14
C ALA A 49 6.27 -4.31 5.67
N GLU A 50 5.26 -3.80 6.35
CA GLU A 50 5.08 -3.94 7.80
C GLU A 50 5.00 -5.42 8.19
N GLY A 51 4.18 -6.22 7.50
CA GLY A 51 4.07 -7.66 7.74
C GLY A 51 5.41 -8.38 7.63
N LYS A 52 6.23 -8.05 6.62
CA LYS A 52 7.58 -8.60 6.47
C LYS A 52 8.50 -8.22 7.64
N VAL A 53 8.48 -6.95 8.05
CA VAL A 53 9.26 -6.47 9.21
C VAL A 53 8.84 -7.19 10.49
N GLN A 54 7.53 -7.32 10.75
CA GLN A 54 7.02 -8.02 11.93
C GLN A 54 7.47 -9.49 11.96
N MET A 55 7.47 -10.18 10.80
CA MET A 55 7.96 -11.56 10.70
C MET A 55 9.45 -11.66 11.02
N LEU A 56 10.27 -10.76 10.47
CA LEU A 56 11.72 -10.71 10.74
C LEU A 56 12.02 -10.42 12.22
N VAL A 57 11.28 -9.51 12.84
CA VAL A 57 11.43 -9.18 14.27
C VAL A 57 11.09 -10.39 15.15
N LYS A 58 9.97 -11.09 14.88
CA LYS A 58 9.56 -12.31 15.59
C LYS A 58 10.57 -13.45 15.42
N GLN A 59 11.13 -13.61 14.22
CA GLN A 59 12.19 -14.61 13.97
C GLN A 59 13.47 -14.28 14.77
N ARG A 60 13.83 -13.00 14.89
CA ARG A 60 15.01 -12.54 15.63
C ARG A 60 14.87 -12.69 17.15
N ASP A 61 13.65 -12.54 17.69
CA ASP A 61 13.42 -12.67 19.14
C ASP A 61 13.37 -14.12 19.65
N GLY A 62 13.43 -15.11 18.74
CA GLY A 62 13.48 -16.53 19.09
C GLY A 62 12.12 -17.16 19.38
N SER A 63 11.00 -16.44 19.23
CA SER A 63 9.66 -17.02 19.29
C SER A 63 9.33 -17.82 18.01
N MET A 64 9.99 -18.97 17.86
CA MET A 64 9.51 -20.03 16.98
C MET A 64 8.13 -20.45 17.47
N LYS A 65 7.08 -20.08 16.72
CA LYS A 65 5.80 -20.77 16.87
C LYS A 65 6.03 -22.22 16.44
N THR A 66 5.94 -23.15 17.38
CA THR A 66 5.75 -24.56 17.09
C THR A 66 4.45 -24.68 16.29
N GLU A 67 4.55 -24.91 14.98
CA GLU A 67 3.42 -25.47 14.26
C GLU A 67 3.15 -26.84 14.87
N VAL A 68 1.95 -27.00 15.42
CA VAL A 68 1.48 -28.30 15.88
C VAL A 68 1.32 -29.15 14.62
N PHE A 69 2.28 -30.05 14.40
CA PHE A 69 2.20 -31.03 13.33
C PHE A 69 0.90 -31.83 13.52
N PRO A 70 -0.07 -31.79 12.57
CA PRO A 70 -1.28 -32.58 12.72
C PRO A 70 -0.89 -34.08 12.68
N PRO A 71 -1.38 -34.91 13.61
CA PRO A 71 -1.11 -36.34 13.57
C PRO A 71 -1.73 -36.92 12.30
N GLN A 72 -0.88 -37.47 11.43
CA GLN A 72 -1.34 -38.30 10.33
C GLN A 72 -2.04 -39.53 10.93
N LYS A 73 -3.34 -39.66 10.64
CA LYS A 73 -4.08 -40.91 10.69
C LYS A 73 -4.81 -41.09 9.37
#